data_AF-A0A0G1VLR7-F1
#
_entry.id   AF-A0A0G1VLR7-F1
#
_cell.length_a   1.000
_cell.length_b   1.000
_cell.length_c   1.000
_cell.angle_alpha   90.00
_cell.angle_beta   90.00
_cell.angle_gamma   90.00
#
_symmetry.space_group_name_H-M   'P 1'
#
loop_
_entity.id
_entity.type
_entity.pdbx_description
1 polymer ?
#
loop_
_entity_poly.entity_id
_entity_poly.type
_entity_poly.pdbx_seq_one_letter_code
_entity_poly.pdbx_strand_id
1 'polypeptide(L)' 'MARVCAYMGDDMEDYEIMQKAGLPAAPASAEQFIKNISLFVAKRDGGYGAIRDLANFILLAKGIDIHTLALK' A
#
# COMPACT_ATOMS: atom_id res chain seq x y z
N MET A 1 6.64 16.24 0.67
CA MET A 1 6.76 14.79 0.40
C MET A 1 7.19 14.07 1.68
N ALA A 2 6.38 13.14 2.16
CA ALA A 2 6.69 12.25 3.28
C ALA A 2 7.39 10.98 2.75
N ARG A 3 8.70 11.08 2.49
CA ARG A 3 9.49 10.03 1.81
C ARG A 3 9.51 8.67 2.53
N VAL A 4 9.24 8.63 3.82
CA VAL A 4 9.30 7.41 4.65
C VAL A 4 7.92 6.87 5.03
N CYS A 5 6.86 7.36 4.39
CA CYS A 5 5.49 6.93 4.64
C CYS A 5 4.93 6.17 3.45
N ALA A 6 4.29 5.03 3.72
CA ALA A 6 3.40 4.35 2.77
C ALA A 6 1.95 4.76 3.08
N TYR A 7 1.12 4.85 2.04
CA TYR A 7 -0.31 5.14 2.17
C TYR A 7 -1.08 4.28 1.16
N MET A 8 -2.15 3.61 1.60
CA MET A 8 -3.03 2.84 0.72
C MET A 8 -4.39 3.53 0.66
N GLY A 9 -4.77 4.01 -0.52
CA GLY A 9 -6.06 4.65 -0.78
C GLY A 9 -6.81 3.98 -1.92
N ASP A 10 -8.13 4.20 -2.01
CA ASP A 10 -9.00 3.56 -2.98
C ASP A 10 -9.86 4.49 -3.84
N ASP A 11 -10.03 5.75 -3.45
CA ASP A 11 -10.82 6.73 -4.20
C ASP A 11 -10.19 8.16 -4.24
N MET A 12 -10.96 9.12 -4.76
CA MET A 12 -10.47 10.49 -4.98
C MET A 12 -10.16 11.28 -3.70
N GLU A 13 -10.75 10.97 -2.55
CA GLU A 13 -10.41 11.70 -1.31
C GLU A 13 -8.98 11.38 -0.84
N ASP A 14 -8.44 10.24 -1.24
CA ASP A 14 -7.06 9.84 -0.96
C ASP A 14 -6.01 10.53 -1.84
N TYR A 15 -6.40 11.06 -3.00
CA TYR A 15 -5.50 11.53 -4.04
C TYR A 15 -4.40 12.47 -3.51
N GLU A 16 -4.79 13.50 -2.76
CA GLU A 16 -3.84 14.49 -2.25
C GLU A 16 -2.82 13.91 -1.27
N ILE A 17 -3.21 12.89 -0.50
CA ILE A 17 -2.35 12.23 0.48
C ILE A 17 -1.41 11.26 -0.25
N MET A 18 -1.93 10.51 -1.22
CA MET A 18 -1.14 9.61 -2.06
C MET A 18 -0.02 10.36 -2.81
N GLN A 19 -0.29 11.55 -3.34
CA GLN A 19 0.71 12.40 -3.99
C GLN A 19 1.85 12.85 -3.04
N LYS A 20 1.62 12.81 -1.73
CA LYS A 20 2.61 13.18 -0.71
C LYS A 20 3.35 11.97 -0.15
N ALA A 21 2.82 10.76 -0.30
CA ALA A 21 3.39 9.52 0.22
C ALA A 21 4.67 9.12 -0.54
N GLY A 22 5.62 8.49 0.16
CA GLY A 22 6.80 7.88 -0.46
C GLY A 22 6.46 6.58 -1.19
N LEU A 23 5.40 5.91 -0.74
CA LEU A 23 4.84 4.72 -1.38
C LEU A 23 3.30 4.83 -1.41
N PRO A 24 2.72 5.47 -2.43
CA PRO A 24 1.28 5.38 -2.69
C PRO A 24 0.92 3.98 -3.17
N ALA A 25 -0.13 3.41 -2.60
CA ALA A 25 -0.59 2.06 -2.87
C ALA A 25 -2.12 2.03 -3.03
N ALA A 26 -2.66 0.99 -3.65
CA ALA A 26 -4.10 0.81 -3.80
C ALA A 26 -4.53 -0.67 -3.69
N PRO A 27 -5.74 -0.97 -3.19
CA PRO A 27 -6.35 -2.29 -3.35
C PRO A 27 -6.75 -2.56 -4.82
N ALA A 28 -7.05 -3.82 -5.17
CA ALA A 28 -7.52 -4.16 -6.51
C ALA A 28 -8.87 -3.49 -6.87
N SER A 29 -9.73 -3.33 -5.86
CA SER A 29 -11.04 -2.68 -5.94
C SER A 29 -11.01 -1.17 -6.09
N ALA A 30 -9.85 -0.52 -5.98
CA ALA A 30 -9.72 0.93 -6.11
C ALA A 30 -10.14 1.43 -7.49
N GLU A 31 -10.55 2.71 -7.54
CA GLU A 31 -10.82 3.40 -8.79
C GLU A 31 -9.62 3.33 -9.74
N GLN A 32 -9.89 3.26 -11.05
CA GLN A 32 -8.82 3.11 -12.04
C GLN A 32 -7.80 4.26 -11.99
N PHE A 33 -8.27 5.48 -11.72
CA PHE A 33 -7.39 6.64 -11.59
C PHE A 33 -6.43 6.51 -10.39
N ILE A 34 -6.92 6.00 -9.25
CA ILE A 34 -6.12 5.77 -8.05
C ILE A 34 -5.08 4.67 -8.25
N LYS A 35 -5.45 3.60 -8.96
CA LYS A 35 -4.50 2.56 -9.37
C LYS A 35 -3.39 3.12 -10.27
N ASN A 36 -3.71 4.06 -11.15
CA ASN A 36 -2.73 4.63 -12.09
C ASN A 36 -1.66 5.50 -11.40
N ILE A 37 -1.96 6.11 -10.25
CA ILE A 37 -1.00 6.91 -9.48
C ILE A 37 -0.26 6.08 -8.40
N SER A 38 -0.66 4.83 -8.20
CA SER A 38 -0.09 3.95 -7.20
C SER A 38 1.21 3.31 -7.68
N LEU A 39 2.22 3.26 -6.81
CA LEU A 39 3.45 2.50 -7.04
C LEU A 39 3.28 1.02 -6.73
N PHE A 40 2.27 0.66 -5.94
CA PHE A 40 1.89 -0.71 -5.66
C PHE A 40 0.37 -0.86 -5.74
N VAL A 41 -0.10 -1.85 -6.50
CA VAL A 41 -1.51 -2.25 -6.50
C VAL A 41 -1.61 -3.68 -6.00
N ALA A 42 -2.41 -3.89 -4.95
CA ALA A 42 -2.62 -5.21 -4.39
C ALA A 42 -3.38 -6.11 -5.40
N LYS A 43 -3.19 -7.42 -5.29
CA LYS A 43 -3.98 -8.39 -6.07
C LYS A 43 -5.38 -8.59 -5.48
N ARG A 44 -5.54 -8.33 -4.19
CA ARG A 44 -6.79 -8.51 -3.45
C ARG A 44 -7.50 -7.18 -3.25
N ASP A 45 -8.80 -7.27 -3.06
CA ASP A 45 -9.67 -6.13 -2.78
C ASP A 45 -9.47 -5.59 -1.35
N GLY A 46 -9.93 -4.36 -1.14
CA GLY A 46 -10.02 -3.75 0.19
C GLY A 46 -10.89 -4.61 1.11
N GLY A 47 -10.46 -4.80 2.37
CA GLY A 47 -11.14 -5.72 3.30
C GLY A 47 -10.87 -7.21 3.07
N TYR A 48 -10.39 -7.62 1.89
CA TYR A 48 -10.07 -9.02 1.55
C TYR A 48 -8.57 -9.33 1.60
N GLY A 49 -7.80 -8.46 2.27
CA GLY A 49 -6.38 -8.66 2.53
C GLY A 49 -5.42 -7.83 1.66
N ALA A 50 -5.91 -6.79 0.96
CA ALA A 50 -5.04 -5.82 0.28
C ALA A 50 -3.93 -5.26 1.18
N ILE A 51 -4.26 -4.86 2.42
CA ILE A 51 -3.26 -4.39 3.40
C ILE A 51 -2.22 -5.48 3.71
N ARG A 52 -2.63 -6.75 3.79
CA ARG A 52 -1.68 -7.86 3.99
C ARG A 52 -0.72 -7.98 2.79
N ASP A 53 -1.20 -7.78 1.56
CA ASP A 53 -0.31 -7.81 0.38
C ASP A 53 0.71 -6.68 0.43
N LEU A 54 0.27 -5.46 0.76
CA LEU A 54 1.16 -4.32 0.92
C LEU A 54 2.17 -4.54 2.06
N ALA A 55 1.72 -5.04 3.21
CA ALA A 55 2.60 -5.33 4.34
C ALA A 55 3.67 -6.37 3.97
N ASN A 56 3.29 -7.45 3.27
CA ASN A 56 4.24 -8.46 2.79
C ASN A 56 5.24 -7.86 1.80
N PHE A 57 4.78 -7.01 0.86
CA PHE A 57 5.66 -6.31 -0.07
C PHE A 57 6.70 -5.45 0.66
N ILE A 58 6.27 -4.66 1.65
CA ILE A 58 7.17 -3.81 2.44
C ILE A 58 8.16 -4.64 3.25
N LEU A 59 7.71 -5.69 3.95
CA LEU A 59 8.58 -6.55 4.75
C LEU A 59 9.63 -7.24 3.88
N LEU A 60 9.22 -7.77 2.73
CA LEU A 60 10.12 -8.38 1.75
C LEU A 60 11.16 -7.37 1.25
N ALA A 61 10.73 -6.16 0.86
CA ALA A 61 11.63 -5.10 0.40
C ALA A 61 12.64 -4.66 1.47
N LYS A 62 12.31 -4.83 2.75
CA LYS A 62 13.20 -4.55 3.89
C LYS A 62 14.03 -5.77 4.33
N GLY A 63 13.89 -6.92 3.69
CA GLY A 63 14.57 -8.16 4.06
C GLY A 63 14.13 -8.74 5.41
N ILE A 64 12.89 -8.47 5.82
CA ILE A 64 12.32 -8.97 7.08
C ILE A 64 11.48 -10.22 6.81
N ASP A 65 11.80 -11.32 7.47
CA ASP A 65 11.02 -12.55 7.40
C ASP A 65 9.79 -12.48 8.33
N ILE A 66 8.61 -12.67 7.75
CA ILE A 66 7.32 -12.68 8.45
C ILE A 66 7.23 -13.75 9.55
N HIS A 67 7.95 -14.87 9.42
CA HIS A 67 7.95 -15.95 10.41
C HIS A 67 8.79 -15.64 11.64
N THR A 68 9.69 -14.65 11.53
CA THR A 68 10.58 -14.21 12.61
C THR A 68 10.24 -12.82 13.12
N LEU A 69 9.17 -12.21 12.59
CA LEU A 69 8.75 -10.88 12.97
C LEU A 69 8.37 -10.87 14.45
N ALA A 70 9.22 -10.25 15.27
CA ALA A 70 8.95 -10.06 16.68
C ALA A 70 7.76 -9.10 16.84
N LEU A 71 6.61 -9.65 17.23
CA LEU A 71 5.47 -8.87 17.68
C LEU A 71 5.78 -8.37 19.08
N LYS A 72 5.80 -7.05 19.24
CA LYS A 72 5.85 -6.42 20.56
C LYS A 72 4.45 -6.33 21.15
#